data_AF-A0A2V9KJI1-F1
#
_entry.id   AF-A0A2V9KJI1-F1
#
_cell.length_a   1.000
_cell.length_b   1.000
_cell.length_c   1.000
_cell.angle_alpha   90.00
_cell.angle_beta   90.00
_cell.angle_gamma   90.00
#
_symmetry.space_group_name_H-M   'P 1'
#
loop_
_entity.id
_entity.type
_entity.pdbx_description
1 polymer ?
#
loop_
_entity_poly.entity_id
_entity_poly.type
_entity_poly.pdbx_seq_one_letter_code
_entity_poly.pdbx_strand_id
1 'polypeptide(L)'
;AVRQQIASAVAVVIQVSRLSDGTRRVTHITEISGMDEDVVSMQDIFLFEKQGVGPGGRVVGQFVATGIRPKFAEKLKVSGIPVPASLFEMRVDS
;
A
#
# COMPACT_ATOMS: atom_id res chain seq x y z
N ALA A 1 -17.44 -9.25 -15.87
CA ALA A 1 -18.03 -7.92 -16.10
C ALA A 1 -17.78 -6.91 -14.96
N VAL A 2 -18.46 -6.98 -13.80
CA VAL A 2 -18.29 -5.97 -12.72
C VAL A 2 -16.87 -5.96 -12.14
N ARG A 3 -16.25 -7.13 -11.92
CA ARG A 3 -14.86 -7.22 -11.42
C ARG A 3 -13.85 -6.60 -12.39
N GLN A 4 -14.04 -6.81 -13.69
CA GLN A 4 -13.21 -6.20 -14.74
C GLN A 4 -13.39 -4.68 -14.78
N GLN A 5 -14.60 -4.15 -14.58
CA GLN A 5 -14.84 -2.72 -14.49
C GLN A 5 -14.21 -2.09 -13.23
N ILE A 6 -14.23 -2.80 -12.10
CA ILE A 6 -13.57 -2.35 -10.86
C ILE A 6 -12.05 -2.38 -11.04
N ALA A 7 -11.48 -3.47 -11.58
CA ALA A 7 -10.04 -3.59 -11.78
C ALA A 7 -9.47 -2.60 -12.81
N SER A 8 -10.26 -2.18 -13.81
CA SER A 8 -9.83 -1.17 -14.79
C SER A 8 -9.98 0.28 -14.29
N ALA A 9 -10.91 0.54 -13.35
CA ALA A 9 -11.17 1.86 -12.79
C ALA A 9 -10.41 2.16 -11.49
N VAL A 10 -10.06 1.13 -10.72
CA VAL A 10 -9.39 1.26 -9.42
C VAL A 10 -7.88 1.08 -9.60
N ALA A 11 -7.12 2.14 -9.33
CA ALA A 11 -5.67 2.10 -9.39
C ALA A 11 -5.03 1.65 -8.06
N VAL A 12 -5.64 1.99 -6.93
CA VAL A 12 -5.08 1.79 -5.59
C VAL A 12 -6.15 1.35 -4.61
N VAL A 13 -5.83 0.36 -3.78
CA VAL A 13 -6.64 -0.12 -2.66
C VAL A 13 -5.95 0.28 -1.36
N ILE A 14 -6.69 0.94 -0.46
CA ILE A 14 -6.22 1.32 0.88
C ILE A 14 -6.90 0.42 1.90
N GLN A 15 -6.16 -0.50 2.49
CA GLN A 15 -6.69 -1.37 3.53
C GLN A 15 -6.55 -0.72 4.90
N VAL A 16 -7.66 -0.59 5.63
CA VAL A 16 -7.69 -0.08 7.00
C VAL A 16 -8.12 -1.20 7.93
N SER A 17 -7.43 -1.35 9.06
CA SER A 17 -7.77 -2.34 10.08
C SER A 17 -7.83 -1.71 11.46
N ARG A 18 -8.69 -2.27 12.32
CA ARG A 18 -8.69 -1.94 13.75
C ARG A 18 -7.64 -2.81 14.45
N LEU A 19 -6.69 -2.18 15.12
CA LEU A 19 -5.61 -2.85 15.85
C LEU A 19 -6.06 -3.24 17.26
N SER A 20 -5.24 -4.03 17.95
CA SER A 20 -5.52 -4.54 19.30
C SER A 20 -5.62 -3.43 20.35
N ASP A 21 -5.00 -2.27 20.10
CA ASP A 21 -5.13 -1.07 20.93
C ASP A 21 -6.40 -0.25 20.62
N GLY A 22 -7.26 -0.76 19.75
CA GLY A 22 -8.51 -0.12 19.33
C GLY A 22 -8.34 0.94 18.24
N THR A 23 -7.12 1.33 17.87
CA THR A 23 -6.86 2.34 16.84
C THR A 23 -7.18 1.79 15.44
N ARG A 24 -7.66 2.65 14.54
CA ARG A 24 -7.77 2.33 13.11
C ARG A 24 -6.51 2.80 12.41
N ARG A 25 -5.86 1.92 11.67
CA ARG A 25 -4.64 2.26 10.91
C ARG A 25 -4.75 1.71 9.51
N VAL A 26 -4.26 2.47 8.54
CA VAL A 26 -3.94 1.90 7.22
C VAL A 26 -2.92 0.79 7.45
N THR A 27 -3.10 -0.36 6.82
CA THR A 27 -2.19 -1.50 6.95
C THR A 27 -1.52 -1.84 5.63
N HIS A 28 -2.21 -1.60 4.51
CA HIS A 28 -1.71 -1.89 3.18
C HIS A 28 -2.10 -0.75 2.23
N ILE A 29 -1.17 -0.37 1.38
CA ILE A 29 -1.41 0.44 0.18
C ILE A 29 -1.04 -0.45 -1.00
N THR A 30 -2.04 -0.88 -1.75
CA THR A 30 -1.91 -1.93 -2.76
C THR A 30 -2.29 -1.37 -4.13
N GLU A 31 -1.47 -1.62 -5.15
CA GLU A 31 -1.80 -1.31 -6.55
C GLU A 31 -2.49 -2.52 -7.20
N ILE A 32 -3.58 -2.28 -7.92
CA ILE A 32 -4.13 -3.29 -8.82
C ILE A 32 -3.26 -3.31 -10.07
N SER A 33 -2.48 -4.38 -10.24
CA SER A 33 -1.46 -4.47 -11.29
C SER A 33 -2.03 -5.00 -12.61
N GLY A 34 -3.21 -5.63 -12.56
CA GLY A 34 -3.96 -6.13 -13.70
C GLY A 34 -5.06 -7.12 -13.30
N MET A 35 -5.57 -7.84 -14.28
CA MET A 35 -6.52 -8.94 -14.10
C MET A 35 -6.16 -10.04 -15.09
N ASP A 36 -6.06 -11.27 -14.61
CA ASP A 36 -5.88 -12.45 -15.44
C ASP A 36 -7.16 -13.30 -15.35
N GLU A 37 -7.82 -13.51 -16.48
CA GLU A 37 -9.19 -14.03 -16.56
C GLU A 37 -10.17 -13.34 -15.58
N ASP A 38 -10.48 -13.99 -14.46
CA ASP A 38 -11.35 -13.52 -13.37
C ASP A 38 -10.61 -13.23 -12.05
N VAL A 39 -9.29 -13.35 -12.03
CA VAL A 39 -8.43 -13.12 -10.86
C VAL A 39 -7.79 -11.74 -10.94
N VAL A 40 -8.02 -10.93 -9.91
CA VAL A 40 -7.39 -9.60 -9.81
C VAL A 40 -5.98 -9.74 -9.28
N SER A 41 -5.01 -9.26 -10.05
CA SER A 41 -3.60 -9.23 -9.66
C SER A 41 -3.31 -7.94 -8.90
N MET A 42 -2.66 -8.07 -7.75
CA MET A 42 -2.40 -6.97 -6.83
C MET A 42 -0.96 -7.01 -6.34
N GLN A 43 -0.41 -5.85 -6.01
CA GLN A 43 0.94 -5.70 -5.46
C GLN A 43 0.93 -4.67 -4.33
N ASP A 44 1.40 -5.07 -3.15
CA ASP A 44 1.54 -4.15 -2.03
C ASP A 44 2.72 -3.21 -2.27
N ILE A 45 2.47 -1.91 -2.17
CA ILE A 45 3.47 -0.86 -2.33
C ILE A 45 4.01 -0.44 -0.96
N PHE A 46 3.11 -0.32 0.02
CA PHE A 46 3.46 -0.05 1.41
C PHE A 46 2.73 -0.98 2.36
N LEU A 47 3.44 -1.39 3.41
CA LEU A 47 2.93 -2.23 4.48
C LEU A 47 3.14 -1.53 5.82
N PHE A 48 2.18 -1.68 6.72
CA PHE A 48 2.37 -1.32 8.11
C PHE A 48 2.95 -2.51 8.88
N GLU A 49 4.23 -2.44 9.25
CA GLU A 49 4.89 -3.43 10.07
C GLU A 49 4.74 -3.11 11.55
N LYS A 50 4.12 -4.03 12.29
CA LYS A 50 4.06 -3.96 13.75
C LYS A 50 5.42 -4.32 14.32
N GLN A 51 5.98 -3.43 15.13
CA GLN A 51 7.25 -3.63 15.82
C GLN A 51 7.06 -4.00 17.30
N GLY A 52 5.84 -3.86 17.83
CA GLY A 52 5.52 -4.29 19.19
C GLY A 52 4.38 -3.50 19.81
N VAL A 53 4.34 -3.54 21.14
CA VAL A 53 3.36 -2.85 21.97
C VAL A 53 4.10 -1.91 22.91
N GLY A 54 3.81 -0.61 22.81
CA GLY A 54 4.37 0.43 23.65
C GLY A 54 3.58 0.64 24.96
N PRO A 55 3.94 1.68 25.74
CA PRO A 55 3.25 2.03 26.97
C PRO A 55 1.74 2.19 26.77
N GLY A 56 0.96 1.72 27.74
CA GLY A 56 -0.50 1.78 27.68
C GLY A 56 -1.15 0.86 26.65
N GLY A 57 -0.43 -0.15 26.15
CA GLY A 57 -0.97 -1.14 25.21
C GLY A 57 -1.03 -0.67 23.75
N ARG A 58 -0.44 0.48 23.42
CA ARG A 58 -0.47 1.07 22.08
C ARG A 58 0.36 0.26 21.09
N VAL A 59 -0.17 -0.02 19.91
CA VAL A 59 0.58 -0.71 18.85
C VAL A 59 1.61 0.26 18.24
N VAL A 60 2.87 -0.16 18.29
CA VAL A 60 4.02 0.52 17.69
C VAL A 60 4.41 -0.20 16.42
N GLY A 61 4.80 0.56 15.41
CA GLY A 61 5.18 0.05 14.10
C GLY A 61 5.39 1.18 13.11
N GLN A 62 5.85 0.82 11.92
CA GLN A 62 6.19 1.78 10.87
C GLN A 62 5.61 1.36 9.53
N PHE A 63 5.43 2.34 8.65
CA PHE A 63 5.18 2.04 7.24
C PHE A 63 6.49 1.77 6.53
N VAL A 64 6.55 0.64 5.84
CA VAL A 64 7.69 0.24 5.01
C VAL A 64 7.26 0.17 3.55
N ALA A 65 8.16 0.57 2.65
CA ALA A 65 8.02 0.32 1.24
C ALA A 65 8.45 -1.11 0.91
N THR A 66 7.75 -1.76 -0.01
CA THR A 66 8.05 -3.14 -0.41
C THR A 66 9.15 -3.23 -1.47
N GLY A 67 9.67 -2.12 -1.98
CA GLY A 67 10.58 -2.08 -3.14
C GLY A 67 9.86 -2.04 -4.48
N ILE A 68 8.53 -2.22 -4.52
CA ILE A 68 7.77 -2.21 -5.76
C ILE A 68 7.54 -0.77 -6.22
N ARG A 69 7.96 -0.46 -7.45
CA ARG A 69 7.69 0.83 -8.09
C ARG A 69 6.29 0.81 -8.74
N PRO A 70 5.31 1.57 -8.22
CA PRO A 70 3.95 1.49 -8.74
C PRO A 70 3.80 2.15 -10.10
N LYS A 71 2.94 1.59 -10.95
CA LYS A 71 2.60 2.16 -12.27
C LYS A 71 1.90 3.51 -12.12
N PHE A 72 1.14 3.73 -11.04
CA PHE A 72 0.49 5.02 -10.78
C PHE A 72 1.50 6.15 -10.49
N ALA A 73 2.75 5.88 -10.14
CA ALA A 73 3.75 6.93 -9.89
C ALA A 73 3.97 7.82 -11.13
N GLU A 74 3.96 7.24 -12.33
CA GLU A 74 4.03 8.01 -13.57
C GLU A 74 2.79 8.86 -13.79
N LYS A 75 1.59 8.35 -13.44
CA LYS A 75 0.34 9.13 -13.50
C LYS A 75 0.38 10.34 -12.56
N LEU A 76 0.91 10.17 -11.35
CA LEU A 76 1.10 11.27 -10.38
C LEU A 76 2.05 12.33 -10.96
N LYS A 77 3.19 11.90 -11.52
CA LYS A 77 4.16 12.79 -12.15
C LYS A 77 3.56 13.59 -13.30
N VAL A 78 2.82 12.93 -14.21
CA VAL A 78 2.12 13.61 -15.33
C VAL A 78 1.05 14.57 -14.82
N SER A 79 0.42 14.28 -13.68
CA SER A 79 -0.55 15.16 -13.02
C SER A 79 0.10 16.31 -12.23
N GLY A 80 1.42 16.50 -12.34
CA GLY A 80 2.15 17.56 -11.64
C GLY A 80 2.48 17.26 -10.19
N ILE A 81 2.34 16.00 -9.75
CA ILE A 81 2.68 15.53 -8.40
C ILE A 81 3.97 14.71 -8.50
N PRO A 82 5.15 15.34 -8.41
CA PRO A 82 6.41 14.61 -8.45
C PRO A 82 6.56 13.79 -7.17
N VAL A 83 6.82 12.48 -7.33
CA VAL A 83 7.12 11.58 -6.23
C VAL A 83 8.54 11.04 -6.40
N PRO A 84 9.43 11.18 -5.41
CA PRO A 84 10.79 10.66 -5.51
C PRO A 84 10.77 9.12 -5.55
N ALA A 85 11.59 8.53 -6.41
CA ALA A 85 11.68 7.06 -6.54
C ALA A 85 12.09 6.39 -5.22
N SER A 86 12.93 7.08 -4.43
CA SER A 86 13.36 6.64 -3.11
C SER A 86 12.24 6.46 -2.09
N LEU A 87 11.04 6.99 -2.35
CA LEU A 87 9.87 6.71 -1.51
C LEU A 87 9.48 5.23 -1.55
N PHE A 88 9.76 4.53 -2.65
CA PHE A 88 9.36 3.15 -2.87
C PHE A 88 10.49 2.15 -2.63
N GLU A 89 11.69 2.63 -2.31
CA GLU A 89 12.85 1.78 -2.04
C GLU A 89 12.69 1.06 -0.70
N MET A 90 12.93 -0.26 -0.70
CA MET A 90 12.94 -1.04 0.53
C MET A 90 14.07 -0.55 1.43
N ARG A 91 13.73 -0.12 2.64
CA ARG A 91 14.73 0.19 3.66
C ARG A 91 15.24 -1.13 4.24
N VAL A 92 16.45 -1.53 3.84
CA VAL A 92 17.16 -2.62 4.51
C VAL A 92 17.88 -1.98 5.69
N ASP A 93 17.26 -2.09 6.87
CA ASP A 93 17.90 -1.66 8.11
C ASP A 93 19.11 -2.59 8.34
N SER A 94 20.33 -2.03 8.24
CA SER A 94 21.61 -2.73 8.43
C SER A 94 22.07 -2.67 9.87
#